data_AF-A0A1G2F6E3-F1
#
_entry.id   AF-A0A1G2F6E3-F1
#
_cell.length_a   1.000
_cell.length_b   1.000
_cell.length_c   1.000
_cell.angle_alpha   90.00
_cell.angle_beta   90.00
_cell.angle_gamma   90.00
#
_symmetry.space_group_name_H-M   'P 1'
#
loop_
_entity.id
_entity.type
_entity.pdbx_description
1 polymer ?
#
loop_
_entity_poly.entity_id
_entity_poly.type
_entity_poly.pdbx_seq_one_letter_code
_entity_poly.pdbx_strand_id
1 'polypeptide(L)'
;MKLNQEQLKKILEDLYAVDENLRHYEKELVQIICDIVELKPEVKFDENFRLQLRAQLMERAVQLAQEKSVQPAGSLLSWKFSYVLAGALALAVLVFGGGYLAQKQGIIEFPKTSLLEQSEEPFAFKKLSVSDNAFGSLKGDQAVTQAASGVGGGGGARTESGGGDGSSSIAPTYGLGGGGMTYPGVYYRYVYKGEPLELANSEIEVLRRVGFDQNISSFGSLLKSFGLGMVNMDSFSSLKVQNVNLAEDRDFGYFISANVQEGSVYISQNWLKWPQPYKLCVGESTLCVEQSRVKISDVLPDSEVIKIARDFIKAHGINLVSYGEPEITDAWRVEYEKTADKSQFYIPESSNVLFPLKVNGQFVYDEGGFKTGMNLSVDYRQKKVSGAANITSQTYQASNYPAETDSAKILKLVEQGGNYYWGYPMAERVAGSEEKIIEVGTPTRQYVLYSNYSNNQVNFLLVPSLVFPITKTPDDTNYFYQKNIVVPLARELLDQRLVPMQ
;
A
#
# COMPACT_ATOMS: atom_id res chain seq x y z
N MET A 1 -25.34 26.04 -46.53
CA MET A 1 -26.25 24.89 -46.75
C MET A 1 -27.16 24.81 -45.53
N LYS A 2 -28.50 24.80 -45.67
CA LYS A 2 -29.40 24.73 -44.50
C LYS A 2 -29.42 23.28 -44.01
N LEU A 3 -29.17 23.08 -42.71
CA LEU A 3 -29.34 21.78 -42.06
C LEU A 3 -30.79 21.32 -42.29
N ASN A 4 -30.98 20.15 -42.91
CA ASN A 4 -32.34 19.65 -43.09
C ASN A 4 -32.84 19.04 -41.77
N GLN A 5 -34.16 18.92 -41.61
CA GLN A 5 -34.74 18.48 -40.34
C GLN A 5 -34.32 17.05 -39.96
N GLU A 6 -34.05 16.18 -40.93
CA GLU A 6 -33.59 14.80 -40.67
C GLU A 6 -32.17 14.77 -40.10
N GLN A 7 -31.27 15.61 -40.60
CA GLN A 7 -29.89 15.72 -40.09
C GLN A 7 -29.88 16.30 -38.67
N LEU A 8 -30.67 17.34 -38.42
CA LEU A 8 -30.81 17.92 -37.07
C LEU A 8 -31.36 16.89 -36.08
N LYS A 9 -32.43 16.18 -36.47
CA LYS A 9 -33.05 15.16 -35.64
C LYS A 9 -32.06 14.03 -35.31
N LYS A 10 -31.28 13.58 -36.29
CA LYS A 10 -30.24 12.56 -36.08
C LYS A 10 -29.17 13.01 -35.08
N ILE A 11 -28.70 14.27 -35.19
CA ILE A 11 -27.73 14.83 -34.24
C ILE A 11 -28.32 14.89 -32.83
N LEU A 12 -29.57 15.31 -32.68
CA LEU A 12 -30.24 15.35 -31.38
C LEU A 12 -30.46 13.96 -30.80
N GLU A 13 -30.90 12.99 -31.62
CA GLU A 13 -31.05 11.59 -31.21
C GLU A 13 -29.71 11.00 -30.75
N ASP A 14 -28.62 11.28 -31.47
CA ASP A 14 -27.27 10.88 -31.09
C ASP A 14 -26.85 11.54 -29.75
N LEU A 15 -27.19 12.81 -29.53
CA LEU A 15 -26.93 13.50 -28.26
C LEU A 15 -27.77 12.93 -27.10
N TYR A 16 -29.05 12.61 -27.33
CA TYR A 16 -29.91 12.02 -26.30
C TYR A 16 -29.56 10.58 -25.98
N ALA A 17 -28.99 9.85 -26.94
CA ALA A 17 -28.45 8.52 -26.71
C ALA A 17 -27.21 8.55 -25.81
N VAL A 18 -26.50 9.68 -25.74
CA VAL A 18 -25.36 9.90 -24.84
C VAL A 18 -25.82 10.30 -23.44
N ASP A 19 -26.81 11.19 -23.33
CA ASP A 19 -27.45 11.57 -22.06
C ASP A 19 -28.91 11.97 -22.27
N GLU A 20 -29.83 11.20 -21.70
CA GLU A 20 -31.27 11.42 -21.85
C GLU A 20 -31.71 12.76 -21.23
N ASN A 21 -30.99 13.28 -20.23
CA ASN A 21 -31.29 14.57 -19.61
C ASN A 21 -31.10 15.74 -20.58
N LEU A 22 -30.34 15.56 -21.68
CA LEU A 22 -30.17 16.58 -22.71
C LEU A 22 -31.48 16.88 -23.46
N ARG A 23 -32.48 15.98 -23.41
CA ARG A 23 -33.83 16.26 -23.94
C ARG A 23 -34.45 17.50 -23.28
N HIS A 24 -34.11 17.78 -22.03
CA HIS A 24 -34.59 18.98 -21.33
C HIS A 24 -34.03 20.29 -21.89
N TYR A 25 -32.97 20.22 -22.71
CA TYR A 25 -32.30 21.37 -23.33
C TYR A 25 -32.39 21.34 -24.87
N GLU A 26 -33.36 20.61 -25.43
CA GLU A 26 -33.52 20.42 -26.87
C GLU A 26 -33.52 21.74 -27.65
N LYS A 27 -34.22 22.74 -27.12
CA LYS A 27 -34.37 24.04 -27.79
C LYS A 27 -33.05 24.80 -27.86
N GLU A 28 -32.26 24.79 -26.79
CA GLU A 28 -30.95 25.42 -26.72
C GLU A 28 -29.93 24.67 -27.60
N LEU A 29 -29.98 23.34 -27.60
CA LEU A 29 -29.14 22.51 -28.47
C LEU A 29 -29.42 22.75 -29.94
N VAL A 30 -30.69 22.85 -30.34
CA VAL A 30 -31.09 23.19 -31.71
C VAL A 30 -30.51 24.55 -32.11
N GLN A 31 -30.61 25.55 -31.24
CA GLN A 31 -30.09 26.89 -31.55
C GLN A 31 -28.57 26.86 -31.76
N ILE A 32 -27.83 26.20 -30.86
CA ILE A 32 -26.37 26.08 -30.96
C ILE A 32 -25.97 25.34 -32.24
N ILE A 33 -26.65 24.25 -32.58
CA ILE A 33 -26.37 23.48 -33.79
C ILE A 33 -26.62 24.33 -35.04
N CYS A 34 -27.72 25.10 -35.06
CA CYS A 34 -28.02 26.03 -36.16
C CYS A 34 -26.97 27.13 -36.30
N ASP A 35 -26.57 27.77 -35.19
CA ASP A 35 -25.56 28.84 -35.18
C ASP A 35 -24.21 28.34 -35.71
N ILE A 36 -23.81 27.11 -35.35
CA ILE A 36 -22.56 26.49 -35.81
C ILE A 36 -22.61 26.18 -37.32
N VAL A 37 -23.75 25.68 -37.82
CA VAL A 37 -23.92 25.39 -39.25
C VAL A 37 -23.96 26.67 -40.09
N GLU A 38 -24.53 27.73 -39.54
CA GLU A 38 -24.60 29.04 -40.20
C GLU A 38 -23.21 29.71 -40.26
N LEU A 39 -22.38 29.54 -39.23
CA LEU A 39 -21.02 30.07 -39.19
C LEU A 39 -20.03 29.36 -40.14
N LYS A 40 -20.32 28.13 -40.61
CA LYS A 40 -19.43 27.36 -41.50
C LYS A 40 -20.19 26.53 -42.55
N PRO A 41 -20.72 27.17 -43.63
CA PRO A 41 -21.63 26.53 -44.57
C PRO A 41 -21.01 25.48 -45.52
N GLU A 42 -19.68 25.32 -45.53
CA GLU A 42 -18.95 24.39 -46.42
C GLU A 42 -18.43 23.12 -45.72
N VAL A 43 -18.69 22.93 -44.43
CA VAL A 43 -18.14 21.78 -43.70
C VAL A 43 -18.97 20.53 -43.97
N LYS A 44 -18.30 19.47 -44.45
CA LYS A 44 -18.88 18.13 -44.53
C LYS A 44 -19.00 17.58 -43.12
N PHE A 45 -20.14 16.98 -42.80
CA PHE A 45 -20.37 16.28 -41.53
C PHE A 45 -19.60 14.96 -41.51
N ASP A 46 -18.29 15.06 -41.35
CA ASP A 46 -17.37 13.95 -41.23
C ASP A 46 -16.89 13.77 -39.77
N GLU A 47 -16.10 12.74 -39.54
CA GLU A 47 -15.62 12.37 -38.22
C GLU A 47 -14.77 13.48 -37.57
N ASN A 48 -14.05 14.26 -38.39
CA ASN A 48 -13.27 15.40 -37.90
C ASN A 48 -14.17 16.53 -37.44
N PHE A 49 -15.26 16.81 -38.17
CA PHE A 49 -16.28 17.78 -37.73
C PHE A 49 -16.91 17.37 -36.39
N ARG A 50 -17.22 16.07 -36.22
CA ARG A 50 -17.77 15.54 -34.97
C ARG A 50 -16.82 15.72 -33.78
N LEU A 51 -15.53 15.42 -33.97
CA LEU A 51 -14.49 15.61 -32.94
C LEU A 51 -14.30 17.09 -32.60
N GLN A 52 -14.32 17.96 -33.62
CA GLN A 52 -14.17 19.40 -33.44
C GLN A 52 -15.39 20.02 -32.75
N LEU A 53 -16.60 19.59 -33.09
CA LEU A 53 -17.85 19.98 -32.42
C LEU A 53 -17.83 19.56 -30.94
N ARG A 54 -17.39 18.33 -30.65
CA ARG A 54 -17.22 17.85 -29.28
C ARG A 54 -16.21 18.69 -28.49
N ALA A 55 -15.08 19.04 -29.09
CA ALA A 55 -14.07 19.90 -28.46
C ALA A 55 -14.62 21.30 -28.17
N GLN A 56 -15.36 21.90 -29.11
CA GLN A 56 -15.95 23.23 -28.94
C GLN A 56 -17.08 23.24 -27.90
N LEU A 57 -17.90 22.19 -27.84
CA LEU A 57 -18.91 22.05 -26.78
C LEU A 57 -18.26 21.93 -25.40
N MET A 58 -17.13 21.22 -25.29
CA MET A 58 -16.36 21.12 -24.05
C MET A 58 -15.74 22.45 -23.64
N GLU A 59 -15.12 23.17 -24.58
CA GLU A 59 -14.56 24.49 -24.32
C GLU A 59 -15.65 25.49 -23.89
N ARG A 60 -16.81 25.46 -24.54
CA ARG A 60 -17.95 26.34 -24.19
C ARG A 60 -18.55 26.00 -22.84
N ALA A 61 -18.62 24.71 -22.47
CA ALA A 61 -19.06 24.29 -21.15
C ALA A 61 -18.13 24.81 -20.03
N VAL A 62 -16.81 24.81 -20.27
CA VAL A 62 -15.82 25.38 -19.34
C VAL A 62 -15.95 26.90 -19.21
N GLN A 63 -16.13 27.61 -20.32
CA GLN A 63 -16.34 29.07 -20.31
C GLN A 63 -17.63 29.46 -19.55
N LEU A 64 -18.73 28.73 -19.77
CA LEU A 64 -19.99 28.95 -19.06
C LEU A 64 -19.89 28.65 -17.55
N ALA A 65 -19.01 27.73 -17.16
CA ALA A 65 -18.71 27.47 -15.74
C ALA A 65 -17.89 28.59 -15.11
N GLN A 66 -17.02 29.27 -15.86
CA GLN A 66 -16.18 30.37 -15.38
C GLN A 66 -16.94 31.70 -15.30
N GLU A 67 -17.82 32.00 -16.27
CA GLU A 67 -18.60 33.25 -16.34
C GLU A 67 -19.66 33.40 -15.21
N LYS A 68 -19.98 32.33 -14.47
CA LYS A 68 -20.97 32.35 -13.37
C LYS A 68 -20.37 32.15 -11.97
N SER A 69 -19.12 32.53 -11.78
CA SER A 69 -18.50 32.62 -10.44
C SER A 69 -18.82 33.97 -9.76
N VAL A 70 -20.04 34.13 -9.27
CA VAL A 70 -20.40 35.23 -8.35
C VAL A 70 -20.25 34.77 -6.90
N GLN A 71 -19.60 35.59 -6.08
CA GLN A 71 -19.30 35.34 -4.66
C GLN A 71 -20.55 35.03 -3.80
N PRO A 72 -20.43 34.25 -2.72
CA PRO A 72 -21.55 33.93 -1.86
C PRO A 72 -21.72 35.02 -0.78
N ALA A 73 -22.85 35.72 -0.80
CA ALA A 73 -23.42 36.33 0.40
C ALA A 73 -24.70 35.58 0.75
N GLY A 74 -24.80 35.18 2.02
CA GLY A 74 -25.62 34.06 2.47
C GLY A 74 -27.12 34.12 2.15
N SER A 75 -27.70 32.94 1.99
CA SER A 75 -29.06 32.61 2.44
C SER A 75 -29.33 31.13 2.18
N LEU A 76 -29.91 30.48 3.19
CA LEU A 76 -30.40 29.11 3.22
C LEU A 76 -31.60 28.92 2.27
N LEU A 77 -31.43 28.96 0.94
CA LEU A 77 -32.45 28.50 -0.02
C LEU A 77 -31.92 28.46 -1.46
N SER A 78 -31.47 27.30 -1.96
CA SER A 78 -31.63 26.94 -3.39
C SER A 78 -31.11 25.54 -3.73
N TRP A 79 -32.03 24.58 -3.82
CA TRP A 79 -31.88 23.30 -4.53
C TRP A 79 -31.75 23.46 -6.06
N LYS A 80 -30.97 24.43 -6.55
CA LYS A 80 -30.74 24.66 -7.99
C LYS A 80 -29.26 24.75 -8.41
N PHE A 81 -28.34 24.38 -7.54
CA PHE A 81 -26.90 24.29 -7.86
C PHE A 81 -26.45 22.88 -8.32
N SER A 82 -27.29 22.16 -9.07
CA SER A 82 -26.95 20.85 -9.67
C SER A 82 -26.08 20.94 -10.94
N TYR A 83 -25.80 22.14 -11.46
CA TYR A 83 -25.15 22.30 -12.78
C TYR A 83 -23.62 22.32 -12.77
N VAL A 84 -22.97 22.36 -11.60
CA VAL A 84 -21.50 22.28 -11.50
C VAL A 84 -21.03 20.82 -11.36
N LEU A 85 -21.92 19.90 -10.95
CA LEU A 85 -21.64 18.46 -10.88
C LEU A 85 -21.84 17.73 -12.22
N ALA A 86 -22.58 18.32 -13.16
CA ALA A 86 -22.87 17.70 -14.46
C ALA A 86 -21.64 17.59 -15.37
N GLY A 87 -20.67 18.49 -15.27
CA GLY A 87 -19.45 18.46 -16.10
C GLY A 87 -18.49 17.32 -15.76
N ALA A 88 -18.31 17.03 -14.46
CA ALA A 88 -17.48 15.91 -14.01
C ALA A 88 -18.19 14.55 -14.19
N LEU A 89 -19.53 14.50 -14.01
CA LEU A 89 -20.35 13.34 -14.33
C LEU A 89 -20.38 13.05 -15.84
N ALA A 90 -20.46 14.07 -16.70
CA ALA A 90 -20.39 13.90 -18.15
C ALA A 90 -19.01 13.35 -18.59
N LEU A 91 -17.93 13.72 -17.90
CA LEU A 91 -16.59 13.18 -18.16
C LEU A 91 -16.47 11.72 -17.73
N ALA A 92 -17.01 11.35 -16.57
CA ALA A 92 -17.08 9.95 -16.12
C ALA A 92 -18.00 9.11 -17.03
N VAL A 93 -19.14 9.64 -17.47
CA VAL A 93 -20.05 8.97 -18.41
C VAL A 93 -19.43 8.86 -19.80
N LEU A 94 -18.60 9.80 -20.25
CA LEU A 94 -17.90 9.68 -21.53
C LEU A 94 -16.69 8.72 -21.47
N VAL A 95 -16.02 8.61 -20.33
CA VAL A 95 -14.90 7.65 -20.14
C VAL A 95 -15.43 6.24 -19.90
N PHE A 96 -16.40 6.06 -19.01
CA PHE A 96 -16.97 4.75 -18.67
C PHE A 96 -18.09 4.32 -19.64
N GLY A 97 -19.00 5.22 -20.01
CA GLY A 97 -20.06 4.96 -20.99
C GLY A 97 -19.56 4.92 -22.43
N GLY A 98 -18.55 5.74 -22.78
CA GLY A 98 -17.86 5.65 -24.07
C GLY A 98 -17.07 4.34 -24.22
N GLY A 99 -16.39 3.89 -23.15
CA GLY A 99 -15.76 2.57 -23.09
C GLY A 99 -16.75 1.42 -23.23
N TYR A 100 -17.90 1.51 -22.55
CA TYR A 100 -18.98 0.51 -22.61
C TYR A 100 -19.67 0.44 -23.98
N LEU A 101 -19.91 1.58 -24.64
CA LEU A 101 -20.50 1.63 -25.98
C LEU A 101 -19.50 1.17 -27.06
N ALA A 102 -18.22 1.53 -26.94
CA ALA A 102 -17.17 1.04 -27.83
C ALA A 102 -16.98 -0.49 -27.74
N GLN A 103 -17.19 -1.07 -26.54
CA GLN A 103 -17.25 -2.52 -26.31
C GLN A 103 -18.49 -3.16 -26.95
N LYS A 104 -19.67 -2.53 -26.82
CA LYS A 104 -20.94 -3.06 -27.36
C LYS A 104 -21.02 -2.98 -28.88
N GLN A 105 -20.33 -2.02 -29.51
CA GLN A 105 -20.25 -1.85 -30.96
C GLN A 105 -19.07 -2.59 -31.62
N GLY A 106 -18.24 -3.30 -30.84
CA GLY A 106 -17.11 -4.08 -31.37
C GLY A 106 -15.96 -3.22 -31.93
N ILE A 107 -15.94 -1.93 -31.61
CA ILE A 107 -14.88 -0.99 -32.04
C ILE A 107 -13.63 -1.17 -31.18
N ILE A 108 -13.83 -1.52 -29.90
CA ILE A 108 -12.79 -1.95 -28.99
C ILE A 108 -13.20 -3.32 -28.45
N GLU A 109 -12.53 -4.37 -28.91
CA GLU A 109 -12.58 -5.66 -28.22
C GLU A 109 -11.75 -5.54 -26.95
N PHE A 110 -12.37 -5.08 -25.87
CA PHE A 110 -11.87 -5.49 -24.56
C PHE A 110 -12.02 -7.01 -24.53
N PRO A 111 -10.93 -7.76 -24.29
CA PRO A 111 -11.05 -9.20 -24.22
C PRO A 111 -12.16 -9.51 -23.21
N LYS A 112 -13.24 -10.17 -23.68
CA LYS A 112 -14.41 -10.52 -22.87
C LYS A 112 -14.07 -11.46 -21.71
N THR A 113 -12.81 -11.85 -21.61
CA THR A 113 -12.23 -12.37 -20.40
C THR A 113 -12.17 -11.21 -19.43
N SER A 114 -13.16 -11.16 -18.53
CA SER A 114 -12.84 -10.86 -17.15
C SER A 114 -11.44 -11.42 -16.87
N LEU A 115 -10.45 -10.55 -16.66
CA LEU A 115 -9.09 -10.97 -16.27
C LEU A 115 -9.14 -11.83 -14.99
N LEU A 116 -10.28 -11.87 -14.32
CA LEU A 116 -10.59 -12.72 -13.17
C LEU A 116 -11.20 -14.09 -13.53
N GLU A 117 -11.73 -14.31 -14.73
CA GLU A 117 -12.42 -15.58 -15.13
C GLU A 117 -11.51 -16.60 -15.82
N GLN A 118 -10.32 -16.21 -16.31
CA GLN A 118 -9.47 -17.11 -17.12
C GLN A 118 -8.28 -17.74 -16.40
N SER A 119 -8.05 -17.45 -15.13
CA SER A 119 -7.10 -18.21 -14.32
C SER A 119 -7.83 -18.77 -13.12
N GLU A 120 -7.72 -20.08 -12.89
CA GLU A 120 -8.48 -20.73 -11.82
C GLU A 120 -8.22 -20.16 -10.42
N GLU A 121 -7.15 -19.38 -10.18
CA GLU A 121 -7.09 -18.38 -9.11
C GLU A 121 -6.02 -17.30 -9.42
N PRO A 122 -6.38 -16.08 -9.91
CA PRO A 122 -5.41 -15.05 -10.32
C PRO A 122 -4.53 -14.53 -9.16
N PHE A 123 -4.92 -14.83 -7.92
CA PHE A 123 -4.25 -14.38 -6.70
C PHE A 123 -3.60 -15.52 -5.90
N ALA A 124 -3.69 -16.76 -6.40
CA ALA A 124 -2.98 -17.88 -5.80
C ALA A 124 -1.47 -17.77 -6.06
N PHE A 125 -0.69 -18.43 -5.22
CA PHE A 125 0.74 -18.57 -5.39
C PHE A 125 1.08 -19.13 -6.78
N LYS A 126 1.78 -18.32 -7.59
CA LYS A 126 2.28 -18.70 -8.92
C LYS A 126 3.79 -18.63 -8.92
N LYS A 127 4.44 -19.73 -9.32
CA LYS A 127 5.89 -19.83 -9.41
C LYS A 127 6.35 -20.03 -10.85
N LEU A 128 7.36 -19.29 -11.27
CA LEU A 128 8.03 -19.41 -12.56
C LEU A 128 9.52 -19.71 -12.34
N SER A 129 9.95 -20.92 -12.66
CA SER A 129 11.37 -21.26 -12.58
C SER A 129 12.17 -20.50 -13.64
N VAL A 130 13.29 -19.92 -13.23
CA VAL A 130 14.27 -19.26 -14.08
C VAL A 130 15.63 -19.96 -13.90
N SER A 131 16.65 -19.56 -14.65
CA SER A 131 17.99 -20.15 -14.53
C SER A 131 18.57 -19.97 -13.13
N ASP A 132 19.50 -20.84 -12.73
CA ASP A 132 20.19 -20.71 -11.45
C ASP A 132 20.93 -19.37 -11.35
N ASN A 133 20.98 -18.81 -10.14
CA ASN A 133 21.50 -17.48 -9.84
C ASN A 133 20.93 -16.34 -10.72
N ALA A 134 19.71 -16.48 -11.25
CA ALA A 134 19.11 -15.49 -12.15
C ALA A 134 18.86 -14.11 -11.53
N PHE A 135 18.89 -13.98 -10.21
CA PHE A 135 18.73 -12.69 -9.52
C PHE A 135 20.09 -12.01 -9.26
N GLY A 136 21.19 -12.56 -9.76
CA GLY A 136 22.53 -12.08 -9.47
C GLY A 136 22.93 -12.35 -8.01
N SER A 137 23.78 -11.49 -7.46
CA SER A 137 24.17 -11.54 -6.05
C SER A 137 22.99 -11.20 -5.15
N LEU A 138 22.79 -12.02 -4.11
CA LEU A 138 21.75 -11.79 -3.12
C LEU A 138 22.10 -10.65 -2.16
N LYS A 139 23.38 -10.25 -2.04
CA LYS A 139 23.86 -9.22 -1.10
C LYS A 139 23.41 -7.80 -1.44
N GLY A 140 22.94 -7.58 -2.68
CA GLY A 140 22.63 -6.26 -3.23
C GLY A 140 23.90 -5.45 -3.53
N ASP A 141 23.76 -4.43 -4.37
CA ASP A 141 24.80 -3.43 -4.54
C ASP A 141 24.89 -2.63 -3.23
N GLN A 142 26.08 -2.61 -2.60
CA GLN A 142 26.36 -1.89 -1.34
C GLN A 142 26.27 -0.37 -1.57
N ALA A 143 25.06 0.16 -1.73
CA ALA A 143 24.75 1.57 -1.71
C ALA A 143 23.26 1.72 -1.44
N VAL A 144 22.91 2.60 -0.51
CA VAL A 144 21.56 2.90 0.01
C VAL A 144 21.14 2.07 1.22
N THR A 145 21.99 2.04 2.25
CA THR A 145 21.56 2.01 3.65
C THR A 145 20.91 3.35 4.01
N GLN A 146 19.65 3.56 3.60
CA GLN A 146 18.66 4.51 4.14
C GLN A 146 17.53 4.75 3.11
N ALA A 147 16.71 3.73 2.84
CA ALA A 147 15.41 3.95 2.14
C ALA A 147 14.41 2.79 2.23
N ALA A 148 14.76 1.61 2.75
CA ALA A 148 13.88 0.44 2.65
C ALA A 148 12.79 0.36 3.74
N SER A 149 12.75 1.28 4.71
CA SER A 149 11.60 1.44 5.63
C SER A 149 10.61 2.54 5.17
N GLY A 150 10.76 3.06 3.95
CA GLY A 150 9.94 4.15 3.40
C GLY A 150 9.13 3.79 2.15
N VAL A 151 8.97 2.51 1.83
CA VAL A 151 8.18 2.09 0.65
C VAL A 151 6.69 2.15 1.02
N GLY A 152 6.11 3.33 0.83
CA GLY A 152 4.70 3.64 1.10
C GLY A 152 4.40 5.11 1.40
N GLY A 153 5.42 5.97 1.52
CA GLY A 153 5.26 7.41 1.74
C GLY A 153 4.92 8.19 0.48
N GLY A 154 3.74 7.98 -0.09
CA GLY A 154 3.17 8.86 -1.12
C GLY A 154 2.75 10.19 -0.50
N GLY A 155 3.47 11.27 -0.82
CA GLY A 155 3.30 12.59 -0.23
C GLY A 155 1.86 13.14 -0.31
N GLY A 156 1.33 13.46 0.86
CA GLY A 156 0.07 14.19 1.04
C GLY A 156 -0.12 14.51 2.52
N ALA A 157 0.44 15.65 2.95
CA ALA A 157 0.39 16.22 4.30
C ALA A 157 0.93 15.30 5.43
N ARG A 158 1.94 15.80 6.15
CA ARG A 158 2.35 15.25 7.45
C ARG A 158 1.12 15.19 8.35
N THR A 159 0.52 14.01 8.45
CA THR A 159 -0.30 13.60 9.57
C THR A 159 0.58 12.61 10.31
N GLU A 160 0.91 12.95 11.56
CA GLU A 160 1.47 12.02 12.53
C GLU A 160 0.49 10.86 12.73
N SER A 161 0.49 9.87 11.83
CA SER A 161 -0.05 8.56 12.14
C SER A 161 1.10 7.71 12.65
N GLY A 162 1.21 7.63 13.97
CA GLY A 162 2.09 6.70 14.68
C GLY A 162 1.72 5.25 14.33
N GLY A 163 2.27 4.77 13.23
CA GLY A 163 2.42 3.36 12.88
C GLY A 163 3.89 3.08 12.67
N GLY A 164 4.70 3.49 13.65
CA GLY A 164 6.12 3.22 13.70
C GLY A 164 6.32 1.87 14.35
N ASP A 165 6.74 0.91 13.55
CA ASP A 165 7.49 -0.25 14.01
C ASP A 165 8.60 0.23 14.97
N GLY A 166 8.78 -0.48 16.07
CA GLY A 166 9.34 0.02 17.33
C GLY A 166 10.64 0.82 17.20
N SER A 167 10.54 2.14 17.34
CA SER A 167 11.60 3.02 17.86
C SER A 167 11.03 4.37 18.30
N SER A 168 10.02 4.35 19.17
CA SER A 168 9.70 5.54 19.99
C SER A 168 10.52 5.48 21.28
N SER A 169 11.84 5.69 21.16
CA SER A 169 12.62 6.16 22.30
C SER A 169 12.33 7.66 22.46
N ILE A 170 11.15 8.00 22.98
CA ILE A 170 11.07 9.19 23.83
C ILE A 170 11.73 8.74 25.13
N ALA A 171 13.07 8.72 25.11
CA ALA A 171 13.80 8.86 26.35
C ALA A 171 13.31 10.20 26.94
N PRO A 172 12.86 10.23 28.21
CA PRO A 172 12.62 11.51 28.86
C PRO A 172 13.89 12.33 28.67
N THR A 173 13.76 13.52 28.09
CA THR A 173 14.83 14.49 27.98
C THR A 173 15.18 14.92 29.40
N TYR A 174 15.97 14.11 30.09
CA TYR A 174 16.64 14.49 31.32
C TYR A 174 17.48 15.70 30.94
N GLY A 175 17.23 16.80 31.64
CA GLY A 175 17.84 18.09 31.39
C GLY A 175 19.35 17.95 31.22
N LEU A 176 19.87 18.73 30.27
CA LEU A 176 21.29 18.98 30.05
C LEU A 176 21.91 19.58 31.33
N GLY A 177 22.13 18.74 32.33
CA GLY A 177 22.84 19.00 33.57
C GLY A 177 23.89 17.91 33.72
N GLY A 178 25.15 18.26 33.50
CA GLY A 178 26.29 17.35 33.53
C GLY A 178 26.34 16.54 34.83
N GLY A 179 26.18 15.24 34.68
CA GLY A 179 26.16 14.25 35.76
C GLY A 179 25.68 12.93 35.20
N GLY A 180 26.34 12.43 34.14
CA GLY A 180 25.96 11.21 33.46
C GLY A 180 26.01 10.02 34.40
N MET A 181 24.85 9.59 34.92
CA MET A 181 24.69 8.24 35.42
C MET A 181 24.77 7.33 34.20
N THR A 182 25.93 6.72 33.97
CA THR A 182 26.07 5.58 33.07
C THR A 182 25.14 4.51 33.59
N TYR A 183 23.96 4.37 32.98
CA TYR A 183 23.11 3.22 33.26
C TYR A 183 23.95 1.97 32.94
N PRO A 184 24.08 1.01 33.87
CA PRO A 184 24.81 -0.22 33.59
C PRO A 184 24.18 -0.86 32.35
N GLY A 185 24.98 -1.01 31.29
CA GLY A 185 24.51 -1.63 30.06
C GLY A 185 24.11 -3.08 30.34
N VAL A 186 22.95 -3.51 29.84
CA VAL A 186 22.54 -4.91 29.86
C VAL A 186 23.14 -5.61 28.65
N TYR A 187 23.81 -6.74 28.90
CA TYR A 187 24.40 -7.58 27.86
C TYR A 187 23.55 -8.84 27.69
N TYR A 188 23.03 -9.08 26.49
CA TYR A 188 22.29 -10.30 26.19
C TYR A 188 23.20 -11.36 25.59
N ARG A 189 23.18 -12.56 26.18
CA ARG A 189 23.81 -13.77 25.61
C ARG A 189 22.75 -14.74 25.13
N TYR A 190 22.76 -15.03 23.84
CA TYR A 190 21.87 -16.01 23.23
C TYR A 190 22.46 -17.42 23.38
N VAL A 191 21.63 -18.35 23.84
CA VAL A 191 22.02 -19.75 24.07
C VAL A 191 21.04 -20.66 23.36
N TYR A 192 21.53 -21.42 22.39
CA TYR A 192 20.74 -22.42 21.70
C TYR A 192 20.44 -23.61 22.62
N LYS A 193 19.16 -23.98 22.72
CA LYS A 193 18.61 -25.08 23.53
C LYS A 193 17.74 -26.03 22.71
N GLY A 194 17.67 -25.85 21.40
CA GLY A 194 16.92 -26.71 20.50
C GLY A 194 17.61 -28.02 20.13
N GLU A 195 16.94 -28.77 19.26
CA GLU A 195 17.42 -30.03 18.69
C GLU A 195 18.55 -29.81 17.67
N PRO A 196 19.36 -30.83 17.34
CA PRO A 196 20.37 -30.70 16.28
C PRO A 196 19.76 -30.24 14.94
N LEU A 197 20.47 -29.38 14.22
CA LEU A 197 19.99 -28.84 12.95
C LEU A 197 20.12 -29.89 11.83
N GLU A 198 19.02 -30.13 11.11
CA GLU A 198 19.00 -30.99 9.93
C GLU A 198 19.14 -30.16 8.65
N LEU A 199 20.32 -30.24 8.01
CA LEU A 199 20.68 -29.45 6.83
C LEU A 199 21.06 -30.37 5.66
N ALA A 200 20.06 -30.92 4.95
CA ALA A 200 20.30 -31.92 3.92
C ALA A 200 20.52 -31.35 2.50
N ASN A 201 20.05 -30.13 2.23
CA ASN A 201 20.02 -29.59 0.88
C ASN A 201 21.26 -28.71 0.62
N SER A 202 22.04 -29.02 -0.41
CA SER A 202 23.16 -28.20 -0.87
C SER A 202 22.73 -26.94 -1.64
N GLU A 203 21.46 -26.87 -2.03
CA GLU A 203 20.86 -25.75 -2.75
C GLU A 203 19.51 -25.36 -2.14
N ILE A 204 19.17 -24.09 -2.29
CA ILE A 204 17.88 -23.53 -1.91
C ILE A 204 17.26 -22.73 -3.05
N GLU A 205 15.95 -22.85 -3.19
CA GLU A 205 15.16 -22.04 -4.13
C GLU A 205 14.84 -20.69 -3.48
N VAL A 206 15.42 -19.62 -4.00
CA VAL A 206 15.05 -18.25 -3.64
C VAL A 206 13.96 -17.78 -4.57
N LEU A 207 12.97 -17.07 -4.03
CA LEU A 207 11.87 -16.53 -4.81
C LEU A 207 12.03 -15.02 -4.94
N ARG A 208 11.82 -14.46 -6.15
CA ARG A 208 11.70 -13.01 -6.37
C ARG A 208 10.25 -12.69 -6.69
N ARG A 209 9.62 -11.81 -5.92
CA ARG A 209 8.27 -11.32 -6.24
C ARG A 209 8.32 -10.54 -7.56
N VAL A 210 7.37 -10.83 -8.44
CA VAL A 210 7.15 -10.03 -9.64
C VAL A 210 5.86 -9.23 -9.47
N GLY A 211 5.80 -8.05 -10.12
CA GLY A 211 4.63 -7.19 -10.08
C GLY A 211 3.36 -7.82 -10.66
N PHE A 212 2.33 -6.98 -10.89
CA PHE A 212 1.15 -7.47 -11.60
C PHE A 212 1.53 -7.92 -13.01
N ASP A 213 0.79 -8.88 -13.55
CA ASP A 213 1.11 -9.57 -14.79
C ASP A 213 1.59 -8.61 -15.91
N GLN A 214 2.68 -8.99 -16.60
CA GLN A 214 3.41 -8.17 -17.59
C GLN A 214 2.55 -7.77 -18.81
N ASN A 215 1.35 -8.33 -18.92
CA ASN A 215 0.33 -7.96 -19.90
C ASN A 215 -0.25 -6.55 -19.68
N ILE A 216 0.10 -5.84 -18.60
CA ILE A 216 -0.19 -4.40 -18.41
C ILE A 216 0.58 -3.51 -19.42
N SER A 217 1.50 -4.07 -20.21
CA SER A 217 2.01 -3.41 -21.42
C SER A 217 0.90 -2.93 -22.37
N SER A 218 -0.27 -3.58 -22.37
CA SER A 218 -1.49 -3.15 -23.08
C SER A 218 -2.12 -1.86 -22.53
N PHE A 219 -1.82 -1.50 -21.28
CA PHE A 219 -2.31 -0.25 -20.67
C PHE A 219 -1.54 0.97 -21.18
N GLY A 220 -0.28 0.80 -21.59
CA GLY A 220 0.50 1.85 -22.26
C GLY A 220 -0.14 2.30 -23.57
N SER A 221 -0.73 1.37 -24.34
CA SER A 221 -1.54 1.71 -25.52
C SER A 221 -2.86 2.39 -25.17
N LEU A 222 -3.50 2.03 -24.06
CA LEU A 222 -4.70 2.74 -23.58
C LEU A 222 -4.36 4.19 -23.21
N LEU A 223 -3.22 4.44 -22.54
CA LEU A 223 -2.78 5.80 -22.20
C LEU A 223 -2.55 6.69 -23.42
N LYS A 224 -2.06 6.14 -24.54
CA LYS A 224 -1.91 6.90 -25.79
C LYS A 224 -3.25 7.39 -26.32
N SER A 225 -4.32 6.62 -26.12
CA SER A 225 -5.68 7.02 -26.47
C SER A 225 -6.32 8.03 -25.52
N PHE A 226 -5.75 8.27 -24.33
CA PHE A 226 -6.22 9.29 -23.40
C PHE A 226 -5.68 10.67 -23.80
N GLY A 227 -6.48 11.41 -24.57
CA GLY A 227 -6.21 12.82 -24.86
C GLY A 227 -6.43 13.69 -23.62
N LEU A 228 -5.37 14.01 -22.88
CA LEU A 228 -5.45 14.94 -21.74
C LEU A 228 -5.61 16.42 -22.14
N GLY A 229 -5.75 16.71 -23.43
CA GLY A 229 -5.96 18.06 -23.99
C GLY A 229 -4.74 18.99 -23.91
N MET A 230 -3.88 18.82 -22.91
CA MET A 230 -2.69 19.66 -22.68
C MET A 230 -1.39 19.01 -23.16
N VAL A 231 -1.35 17.69 -23.29
CA VAL A 231 -0.15 16.92 -23.64
C VAL A 231 -0.53 15.87 -24.67
N ASN A 232 0.25 15.80 -25.76
CA ASN A 232 0.15 14.73 -26.73
C ASN A 232 0.85 13.47 -26.19
N MET A 233 0.08 12.47 -25.75
CA MET A 233 0.66 11.23 -25.23
C MET A 233 1.33 10.38 -26.31
N ASP A 234 0.98 10.59 -27.59
CA ASP A 234 1.59 9.86 -28.71
C ASP A 234 3.06 10.24 -28.94
N SER A 235 3.51 11.41 -28.45
CA SER A 235 4.93 11.80 -28.56
C SER A 235 5.85 10.97 -27.66
N PHE A 236 5.32 10.12 -26.79
CA PHE A 236 6.09 9.27 -25.89
C PHE A 236 6.09 7.82 -26.38
N SER A 237 7.25 7.33 -26.80
CA SER A 237 7.38 6.01 -27.44
C SER A 237 7.24 4.83 -26.47
N SER A 238 7.58 5.03 -25.19
CA SER A 238 7.75 3.95 -24.19
C SER A 238 7.04 4.24 -22.87
N LEU A 239 5.78 4.69 -22.94
CA LEU A 239 4.97 4.94 -21.75
C LEU A 239 4.73 3.65 -20.97
N LYS A 240 4.91 3.73 -19.65
CA LYS A 240 4.60 2.67 -18.69
C LYS A 240 3.78 3.26 -17.55
N VAL A 241 2.78 2.51 -17.09
CA VAL A 241 2.08 2.82 -15.84
C VAL A 241 2.95 2.31 -14.69
N GLN A 242 3.40 3.22 -13.82
CA GLN A 242 4.09 2.84 -12.59
C GLN A 242 3.11 2.80 -11.41
N ASN A 243 2.32 3.85 -11.24
CA ASN A 243 1.39 4.00 -10.13
C ASN A 243 0.00 4.41 -10.64
N VAL A 244 -1.05 3.90 -10.02
CA VAL A 244 -2.43 4.31 -10.21
C VAL A 244 -2.97 4.78 -8.87
N ASN A 245 -3.47 6.02 -8.82
CA ASN A 245 -4.07 6.59 -7.61
C ASN A 245 -5.54 6.91 -7.88
N LEU A 246 -6.42 6.42 -7.01
CA LEU A 246 -7.86 6.60 -7.07
C LEU A 246 -8.33 7.17 -5.72
N ALA A 247 -9.37 7.99 -5.74
CA ALA A 247 -9.98 8.51 -4.53
C ALA A 247 -11.50 8.43 -4.66
N GLU A 248 -12.16 7.86 -3.66
CA GLU A 248 -13.61 7.86 -3.57
C GLU A 248 -14.12 9.22 -3.06
N ASP A 249 -15.12 9.74 -3.77
CA ASP A 249 -15.82 10.98 -3.42
C ASP A 249 -17.15 10.70 -2.70
N ARG A 250 -17.06 10.11 -1.50
CA ARG A 250 -18.21 9.81 -0.63
C ARG A 250 -17.79 9.80 0.82
N ASP A 251 -18.73 9.89 1.74
CA ASP A 251 -18.45 9.77 3.18
C ASP A 251 -17.73 8.45 3.49
N PHE A 252 -16.67 8.54 4.30
CA PHE A 252 -15.74 7.44 4.56
C PHE A 252 -15.12 6.84 3.30
N GLY A 253 -14.94 7.64 2.25
CA GLY A 253 -14.29 7.21 1.01
C GLY A 253 -12.81 6.87 1.22
N TYR A 254 -12.29 6.00 0.38
CA TYR A 254 -10.87 5.60 0.40
C TYR A 254 -10.04 6.31 -0.66
N PHE A 255 -8.77 6.50 -0.33
CA PHE A 255 -7.69 6.69 -1.30
C PHE A 255 -7.06 5.32 -1.56
N ILE A 256 -6.89 4.95 -2.83
CA ILE A 256 -6.35 3.67 -3.26
C ILE A 256 -5.15 3.96 -4.16
N SER A 257 -4.00 3.43 -3.82
CA SER A 257 -2.77 3.51 -4.61
C SER A 257 -2.31 2.11 -5.00
N ALA A 258 -2.07 1.88 -6.28
CA ALA A 258 -1.52 0.63 -6.78
C ALA A 258 -0.19 0.89 -7.47
N ASN A 259 0.89 0.31 -6.96
CA ASN A 259 2.18 0.26 -7.64
C ASN A 259 2.18 -0.97 -8.55
N VAL A 260 2.06 -0.71 -9.84
CA VAL A 260 1.92 -1.74 -10.87
C VAL A 260 3.21 -2.54 -11.03
N GLN A 261 4.35 -1.85 -10.95
CA GLN A 261 5.67 -2.44 -11.14
C GLN A 261 6.01 -3.42 -10.01
N GLU A 262 5.70 -3.07 -8.77
CA GLU A 262 5.94 -3.91 -7.59
C GLU A 262 4.79 -4.89 -7.32
N GLY A 263 3.64 -4.68 -7.96
CA GLY A 263 2.44 -5.48 -7.77
C GLY A 263 1.88 -5.31 -6.37
N SER A 264 1.81 -4.09 -5.85
CA SER A 264 1.30 -3.79 -4.51
C SER A 264 0.14 -2.81 -4.55
N VAL A 265 -0.82 -2.99 -3.65
CA VAL A 265 -1.94 -2.07 -3.43
C VAL A 265 -1.91 -1.59 -1.98
N TYR A 266 -2.12 -0.29 -1.83
CA TYR A 266 -2.31 0.41 -0.59
C TYR A 266 -3.69 1.09 -0.61
N ILE A 267 -4.45 0.93 0.45
CA ILE A 267 -5.74 1.58 0.66
C ILE A 267 -5.61 2.37 1.95
N SER A 268 -6.04 3.62 1.93
CA SER A 268 -6.11 4.45 3.13
C SER A 268 -7.38 5.25 3.13
N GLN A 269 -7.76 5.77 4.29
CA GLN A 269 -8.80 6.77 4.38
C GLN A 269 -8.50 7.96 3.46
N ASN A 270 -9.52 8.41 2.73
CA ASN A 270 -9.48 9.72 2.11
C ASN A 270 -9.73 10.76 3.20
N TRP A 271 -8.67 11.38 3.72
CA TRP A 271 -8.74 12.34 4.83
C TRP A 271 -9.76 13.47 4.63
N LEU A 272 -10.06 13.85 3.39
CA LEU A 272 -11.06 14.87 3.08
C LEU A 272 -12.51 14.40 3.32
N LYS A 273 -12.73 13.09 3.34
CA LYS A 273 -14.05 12.44 3.42
C LYS A 273 -14.30 11.68 4.71
N TRP A 274 -13.28 11.55 5.55
CA TRP A 274 -13.39 10.94 6.88
C TRP A 274 -13.62 12.02 7.94
N PRO A 275 -14.47 11.76 8.95
CA PRO A 275 -14.60 12.65 10.11
C PRO A 275 -13.24 12.87 10.76
N GLN A 276 -12.90 14.12 11.04
CA GLN A 276 -11.63 14.47 11.68
C GLN A 276 -11.91 15.03 13.07
N PRO A 277 -11.55 14.32 14.16
CA PRO A 277 -11.78 14.80 15.52
C PRO A 277 -11.16 16.19 15.75
N TYR A 278 -9.97 16.43 15.22
CA TYR A 278 -9.26 17.69 15.35
C TYR A 278 -9.90 18.84 14.54
N LYS A 279 -10.70 18.57 13.50
CA LYS A 279 -11.49 19.62 12.84
C LYS A 279 -12.59 20.17 13.76
N LEU A 280 -13.05 19.38 14.73
CA LEU A 280 -14.01 19.83 15.74
C LEU A 280 -13.35 20.72 16.80
N CYS A 281 -12.02 20.63 16.98
CA CYS A 281 -11.27 21.39 17.98
C CYS A 281 -10.55 22.64 17.41
N VAL A 282 -10.85 23.06 16.17
CA VAL A 282 -10.19 24.23 15.56
C VAL A 282 -10.60 25.51 16.30
N GLY A 283 -9.64 26.12 17.00
CA GLY A 283 -9.86 27.35 17.77
C GLY A 283 -10.15 27.13 19.26
N GLU A 284 -10.19 25.88 19.74
CA GLU A 284 -10.40 25.55 21.15
C GLU A 284 -9.09 25.23 21.90
N SER A 285 -9.16 25.27 23.24
CA SER A 285 -8.03 24.97 24.12
C SER A 285 -7.53 23.52 23.99
N THR A 286 -6.31 23.25 24.47
CA THR A 286 -5.72 21.90 24.56
C THR A 286 -6.63 20.85 25.21
N LEU A 287 -7.60 21.27 26.04
CA LEU A 287 -8.60 20.41 26.66
C LEU A 287 -9.51 19.70 25.63
N CYS A 288 -9.87 20.32 24.50
CA CYS A 288 -10.71 19.68 23.48
C CYS A 288 -9.99 18.47 22.87
N VAL A 289 -8.69 18.62 22.59
CA VAL A 289 -7.85 17.56 22.04
C VAL A 289 -7.73 16.42 23.04
N GLU A 290 -7.44 16.70 24.31
CA GLU A 290 -7.33 15.67 25.36
C GLU A 290 -8.65 14.91 25.58
N GLN A 291 -9.78 15.62 25.65
CA GLN A 291 -11.10 14.98 25.79
C GLN A 291 -11.47 14.13 24.59
N SER A 292 -10.98 14.50 23.42
CA SER A 292 -11.22 13.81 22.17
C SER A 292 -10.24 12.68 21.92
N ARG A 293 -9.29 12.31 22.81
CA ARG A 293 -8.39 11.15 22.63
C ARG A 293 -9.09 9.81 22.85
N VAL A 294 -8.59 8.75 22.21
CA VAL A 294 -9.06 7.38 22.45
C VAL A 294 -8.69 7.00 23.88
N LYS A 295 -9.66 6.44 24.59
CA LYS A 295 -9.46 5.88 25.93
C LYS A 295 -9.38 4.37 25.83
N ILE A 296 -8.80 3.73 26.85
CA ILE A 296 -8.77 2.27 26.93
C ILE A 296 -10.18 1.64 26.85
N SER A 297 -11.21 2.35 27.32
CA SER A 297 -12.62 1.92 27.22
C SER A 297 -13.17 1.93 25.80
N ASP A 298 -12.55 2.66 24.88
CA ASP A 298 -12.95 2.74 23.48
C ASP A 298 -12.26 1.66 22.63
N VAL A 299 -11.22 1.02 23.17
CA VAL A 299 -10.50 -0.07 22.51
C VAL A 299 -11.42 -1.27 22.36
N LEU A 300 -11.60 -1.70 21.12
CA LEU A 300 -12.48 -2.82 20.79
C LEU A 300 -11.84 -4.16 21.18
N PRO A 301 -12.63 -5.17 21.56
CA PRO A 301 -12.14 -6.53 21.71
C PRO A 301 -11.51 -7.05 20.41
N ASP A 302 -10.44 -7.84 20.51
CA ASP A 302 -9.69 -8.35 19.36
C ASP A 302 -10.58 -9.09 18.35
N SER A 303 -11.59 -9.83 18.84
CA SER A 303 -12.56 -10.51 17.99
C SER A 303 -13.43 -9.55 17.15
N GLU A 304 -13.78 -8.38 17.70
CA GLU A 304 -14.54 -7.35 16.97
C GLU A 304 -13.65 -6.66 15.94
N VAL A 305 -12.41 -6.34 16.29
CA VAL A 305 -11.40 -5.78 15.38
C VAL A 305 -11.16 -6.72 14.18
N ILE A 306 -10.88 -8.00 14.45
CA ILE A 306 -10.66 -9.02 13.42
C ILE A 306 -11.91 -9.17 12.54
N LYS A 307 -13.11 -9.13 13.13
CA LYS A 307 -14.37 -9.19 12.37
C LYS A 307 -14.48 -8.00 11.40
N ILE A 308 -14.23 -6.77 11.84
CA ILE A 308 -14.28 -5.57 10.98
C ILE A 308 -13.29 -5.70 9.83
N ALA A 309 -12.06 -6.17 10.10
CA ALA A 309 -11.05 -6.38 9.07
C ALA A 309 -11.48 -7.45 8.03
N ARG A 310 -12.03 -8.58 8.49
CA ARG A 310 -12.54 -9.63 7.59
C ARG A 310 -13.74 -9.17 6.77
N ASP A 311 -14.66 -8.41 7.35
CA ASP A 311 -15.82 -7.86 6.65
C ASP A 311 -15.37 -6.90 5.54
N PHE A 312 -14.35 -6.07 5.80
CA PHE A 312 -13.75 -5.20 4.78
C PHE A 312 -13.13 -6.00 3.63
N ILE A 313 -12.31 -7.00 3.94
CA ILE A 313 -11.70 -7.88 2.94
C ILE A 313 -12.75 -8.54 2.05
N LYS A 314 -13.81 -9.08 2.67
CA LYS A 314 -14.93 -9.70 1.96
C LYS A 314 -15.69 -8.71 1.09
N ALA A 315 -15.98 -7.51 1.62
CA ALA A 315 -16.72 -6.48 0.89
C ALA A 315 -15.98 -5.96 -0.34
N HIS A 316 -14.64 -5.96 -0.31
CA HIS A 316 -13.79 -5.48 -1.39
C HIS A 316 -13.19 -6.60 -2.27
N GLY A 317 -13.59 -7.86 -2.06
CA GLY A 317 -13.14 -8.99 -2.87
C GLY A 317 -11.63 -9.25 -2.79
N ILE A 318 -10.99 -8.90 -1.68
CA ILE A 318 -9.55 -9.15 -1.47
C ILE A 318 -9.36 -10.65 -1.19
N ASN A 319 -8.53 -11.32 -1.98
CA ASN A 319 -8.31 -12.76 -1.85
C ASN A 319 -7.36 -13.07 -0.67
N LEU A 320 -7.73 -14.04 0.17
CA LEU A 320 -6.97 -14.50 1.34
C LEU A 320 -6.27 -15.86 1.16
N VAL A 321 -6.30 -16.47 -0.03
CA VAL A 321 -5.78 -17.83 -0.30
C VAL A 321 -4.32 -17.99 0.12
N SER A 322 -3.52 -16.94 -0.06
CA SER A 322 -2.10 -16.92 0.29
C SER A 322 -1.85 -16.34 1.70
N TYR A 323 -2.86 -16.26 2.56
CA TYR A 323 -2.74 -15.66 3.88
C TYR A 323 -3.21 -16.62 4.99
N GLY A 324 -2.63 -16.49 6.17
CA GLY A 324 -2.99 -17.24 7.37
C GLY A 324 -4.13 -16.60 8.16
N GLU A 325 -4.38 -17.16 9.35
CA GLU A 325 -5.30 -16.56 10.31
C GLU A 325 -4.79 -15.20 10.78
N PRO A 326 -5.67 -14.18 10.90
CA PRO A 326 -5.29 -12.85 11.31
C PRO A 326 -4.89 -12.79 12.78
N GLU A 327 -3.92 -11.93 13.09
CA GLU A 327 -3.43 -11.67 14.44
C GLU A 327 -3.36 -10.16 14.71
N ILE A 328 -3.61 -9.75 15.96
CA ILE A 328 -3.46 -8.35 16.40
C ILE A 328 -1.98 -8.09 16.69
N THR A 329 -1.44 -6.99 16.15
CA THR A 329 -0.02 -6.61 16.28
C THR A 329 0.20 -5.34 17.10
N ASP A 330 -0.71 -5.08 18.05
CA ASP A 330 -0.71 -3.90 18.90
C ASP A 330 0.35 -3.96 20.01
N ALA A 331 1.61 -3.68 19.67
CA ALA A 331 2.72 -3.66 20.64
C ALA A 331 2.51 -2.67 21.81
N TRP A 332 1.74 -1.61 21.60
CA TRP A 332 1.41 -0.60 22.62
C TRP A 332 0.71 -1.22 23.85
N ARG A 333 -0.01 -2.34 23.70
CA ARG A 333 -0.74 -2.98 24.80
C ARG A 333 0.21 -3.51 25.88
N VAL A 334 1.38 -4.01 25.47
CA VAL A 334 2.41 -4.48 26.40
C VAL A 334 2.95 -3.31 27.22
N GLU A 335 3.21 -2.18 26.57
CA GLU A 335 3.71 -0.98 27.24
C GLU A 335 2.65 -0.34 28.14
N TYR A 336 1.38 -0.38 27.74
CA TYR A 336 0.26 0.07 28.57
C TYR A 336 0.18 -0.71 29.89
N GLU A 337 0.34 -2.03 29.86
CA GLU A 337 0.31 -2.85 31.08
C GLU A 337 1.51 -2.63 32.00
N LYS A 338 2.69 -2.32 31.44
CA LYS A 338 3.88 -1.99 32.23
C LYS A 338 3.84 -0.57 32.82
N THR A 339 3.04 0.33 32.25
CA THR A 339 3.02 1.73 32.64
C THR A 339 2.36 1.92 34.01
N ALA A 340 3.07 2.57 34.93
CA ALA A 340 2.57 2.84 36.28
C ALA A 340 1.37 3.80 36.27
N ASP A 341 1.45 4.90 35.50
CA ASP A 341 0.35 5.85 35.33
C ASP A 341 -0.39 5.63 34.01
N LYS A 342 -1.41 4.76 34.06
CA LYS A 342 -2.27 4.45 32.92
C LYS A 342 -3.11 5.65 32.44
N SER A 343 -3.24 6.72 33.22
CA SER A 343 -4.07 7.88 32.87
C SER A 343 -3.44 8.81 31.83
N GLN A 344 -2.11 8.78 31.71
CA GLN A 344 -1.34 9.60 30.76
C GLN A 344 -0.86 8.80 29.54
N PHE A 345 -1.14 7.50 29.49
CA PHE A 345 -0.68 6.65 28.40
C PHE A 345 -1.43 6.98 27.11
N TYR A 346 -0.67 7.17 26.02
CA TYR A 346 -1.24 7.41 24.70
C TYR A 346 -1.77 6.10 24.09
N ILE A 347 -3.08 6.02 23.92
CA ILE A 347 -3.73 4.92 23.21
C ILE A 347 -3.84 5.31 21.72
N PRO A 348 -3.31 4.51 20.79
CA PRO A 348 -3.47 4.77 19.36
C PRO A 348 -4.94 4.78 18.93
N GLU A 349 -5.23 5.52 17.86
CA GLU A 349 -6.59 5.66 17.31
C GLU A 349 -7.11 4.38 16.61
N SER A 350 -6.22 3.44 16.30
CA SER A 350 -6.54 2.20 15.61
C SER A 350 -5.82 0.97 16.19
N SER A 351 -6.36 -0.20 15.87
CA SER A 351 -5.71 -1.50 16.06
C SER A 351 -5.16 -2.00 14.73
N ASN A 352 -4.01 -2.67 14.75
CA ASN A 352 -3.43 -3.30 13.56
C ASN A 352 -3.73 -4.79 13.53
N VAL A 353 -4.29 -5.25 12.41
CA VAL A 353 -4.58 -6.65 12.10
C VAL A 353 -3.64 -7.10 11.00
N LEU A 354 -2.74 -8.03 11.32
CA LEU A 354 -1.89 -8.69 10.34
C LEU A 354 -2.59 -9.95 9.84
N PHE A 355 -2.76 -10.07 8.52
CA PHE A 355 -3.01 -11.33 7.84
C PHE A 355 -1.66 -11.88 7.37
N PRO A 356 -1.06 -12.88 8.04
CA PRO A 356 0.29 -13.31 7.75
C PRO A 356 0.39 -13.97 6.38
N LEU A 357 1.37 -13.59 5.57
CA LEU A 357 1.58 -14.14 4.24
C LEU A 357 2.06 -15.59 4.35
N LYS A 358 1.48 -16.46 3.51
CA LYS A 358 1.87 -17.85 3.31
C LYS A 358 2.29 -18.06 1.86
N VAL A 359 3.47 -18.60 1.68
CA VAL A 359 4.01 -19.01 0.38
C VAL A 359 4.39 -20.48 0.47
N ASN A 360 3.82 -21.30 -0.41
CA ASN A 360 4.01 -22.75 -0.40
C ASN A 360 3.74 -23.39 0.98
N GLY A 361 2.70 -22.93 1.68
CA GLY A 361 2.33 -23.39 3.02
C GLY A 361 3.21 -22.87 4.17
N GLN A 362 4.31 -22.17 3.88
CA GLN A 362 5.23 -21.59 4.86
C GLN A 362 4.90 -20.12 5.11
N PHE A 363 5.06 -19.65 6.34
CA PHE A 363 4.91 -18.24 6.66
C PHE A 363 6.10 -17.42 6.15
N VAL A 364 5.85 -16.15 5.85
CA VAL A 364 6.88 -15.18 5.50
C VAL A 364 7.17 -14.28 6.69
N TYR A 365 8.44 -14.19 7.06
CA TYR A 365 8.95 -13.31 8.12
C TYR A 365 9.74 -12.14 7.53
N ASP A 366 9.97 -11.10 8.31
CA ASP A 366 10.99 -10.10 8.01
C ASP A 366 12.34 -10.50 8.63
N GLU A 367 13.36 -9.69 8.35
CA GLU A 367 14.70 -9.89 8.90
C GLU A 367 14.78 -9.69 10.43
N GLY A 368 13.78 -9.05 11.04
CA GLY A 368 13.63 -8.87 12.49
C GLY A 368 12.96 -10.05 13.20
N GLY A 369 12.44 -11.03 12.45
CA GLY A 369 11.77 -12.20 12.99
C GLY A 369 10.29 -12.00 13.28
N PHE A 370 9.66 -10.97 12.73
CA PHE A 370 8.21 -10.80 12.76
C PHE A 370 7.57 -11.38 11.51
N LYS A 371 6.34 -11.89 11.63
CA LYS A 371 5.60 -12.30 10.44
C LYS A 371 5.27 -11.07 9.60
N THR A 372 5.30 -11.23 8.29
CA THR A 372 4.92 -10.19 7.34
C THR A 372 3.68 -10.61 6.58
N GLY A 373 2.97 -9.65 6.02
CA GLY A 373 1.73 -9.91 5.29
C GLY A 373 0.91 -8.65 5.10
N MET A 374 -0.37 -8.84 4.84
CA MET A 374 -1.31 -7.75 4.62
C MET A 374 -1.72 -7.17 5.97
N ASN A 375 -1.54 -5.86 6.16
CA ASN A 375 -1.85 -5.17 7.40
C ASN A 375 -3.08 -4.30 7.22
N LEU A 376 -4.07 -4.43 8.11
CA LEU A 376 -5.25 -3.58 8.15
C LEU A 376 -5.27 -2.80 9.46
N SER A 377 -5.45 -1.48 9.37
CA SER A 377 -5.68 -0.63 10.53
C SER A 377 -7.18 -0.41 10.72
N VAL A 378 -7.71 -0.75 11.88
CA VAL A 378 -9.13 -0.58 12.25
C VAL A 378 -9.26 0.58 13.22
N ASP A 379 -9.94 1.64 12.80
CA ASP A 379 -10.22 2.82 13.63
C ASP A 379 -11.24 2.47 14.72
N TYR A 380 -10.89 2.74 15.98
CA TYR A 380 -11.72 2.39 17.13
C TYR A 380 -13.03 3.20 17.18
N ARG A 381 -13.01 4.47 16.77
CA ARG A 381 -14.17 5.37 16.85
C ARG A 381 -15.18 5.07 15.77
N GLN A 382 -14.68 4.94 14.54
CA GLN A 382 -15.50 4.75 13.35
C GLN A 382 -15.88 3.29 13.16
N LYS A 383 -15.18 2.36 13.84
CA LYS A 383 -15.34 0.91 13.69
C LYS A 383 -15.23 0.49 12.22
N LYS A 384 -14.22 1.05 11.53
CA LYS A 384 -13.96 0.86 10.09
C LYS A 384 -12.47 0.65 9.87
N VAL A 385 -12.13 -0.05 8.79
CA VAL A 385 -10.75 -0.12 8.31
C VAL A 385 -10.36 1.27 7.80
N SER A 386 -9.38 1.93 8.42
CA SER A 386 -8.84 3.21 8.00
C SER A 386 -7.64 3.07 7.06
N GLY A 387 -7.06 1.88 6.97
CA GLY A 387 -6.04 1.56 5.98
C GLY A 387 -5.81 0.07 5.81
N ALA A 388 -5.36 -0.32 4.62
CA ALA A 388 -4.91 -1.66 4.28
C ALA A 388 -3.64 -1.55 3.43
N ALA A 389 -2.56 -2.21 3.84
CA ALA A 389 -1.28 -2.18 3.17
C ALA A 389 -0.79 -3.59 2.84
N ASN A 390 0.21 -3.70 1.98
CA ASN A 390 0.85 -4.96 1.59
C ASN A 390 -0.09 -5.99 0.96
N ILE A 391 -1.13 -5.52 0.28
CA ILE A 391 -1.90 -6.34 -0.65
C ILE A 391 -0.99 -6.52 -1.87
N THR A 392 -0.39 -7.71 -2.05
CA THR A 392 0.66 -7.89 -3.06
C THR A 392 0.41 -9.06 -3.99
N SER A 393 0.98 -8.98 -5.20
CA SER A 393 1.03 -10.06 -6.17
C SER A 393 1.70 -11.29 -5.55
N GLN A 394 1.09 -12.45 -5.78
CA GLN A 394 1.59 -13.74 -5.34
C GLN A 394 2.27 -14.50 -6.48
N THR A 395 2.75 -13.77 -7.48
CA THR A 395 3.56 -14.32 -8.56
C THR A 395 5.04 -14.14 -8.25
N TYR A 396 5.80 -15.21 -8.41
CA TYR A 396 7.21 -15.29 -8.10
C TYR A 396 8.00 -15.89 -9.24
N GLN A 397 9.21 -15.39 -9.46
CA GLN A 397 10.26 -16.12 -10.15
C GLN A 397 11.06 -16.92 -9.13
N ALA A 398 11.56 -18.08 -9.50
CA ALA A 398 12.32 -18.97 -8.64
C ALA A 398 13.67 -19.31 -9.24
N SER A 399 14.73 -19.16 -8.45
CA SER A 399 16.11 -19.42 -8.84
C SER A 399 16.83 -20.18 -7.74
N ASN A 400 17.65 -21.17 -8.09
CA ASN A 400 18.45 -21.89 -7.11
C ASN A 400 19.72 -21.12 -6.76
N TYR A 401 20.13 -21.26 -5.50
CA TYR A 401 21.34 -20.70 -4.92
C TYR A 401 22.02 -21.71 -3.99
N PRO A 402 23.35 -21.66 -3.83
CA PRO A 402 24.07 -22.50 -2.88
C PRO A 402 23.57 -22.31 -1.44
N ALA A 403 23.29 -23.41 -0.77
CA ALA A 403 22.86 -23.43 0.61
C ALA A 403 24.05 -23.49 1.59
N GLU A 404 23.88 -22.94 2.78
CA GLU A 404 24.76 -23.25 3.92
C GLU A 404 24.30 -24.55 4.59
N THR A 405 25.25 -25.47 4.78
CA THR A 405 25.04 -26.78 5.40
C THR A 405 25.89 -26.97 6.66
N ASP A 406 26.74 -26.00 7.01
CA ASP A 406 27.51 -25.98 8.24
C ASP A 406 26.66 -25.45 9.40
N SER A 407 26.16 -26.39 10.21
CA SER A 407 25.38 -26.08 11.41
C SER A 407 26.14 -25.20 12.42
N ALA A 408 27.47 -25.31 12.52
CA ALA A 408 28.25 -24.52 13.45
C ALA A 408 28.27 -23.03 13.04
N LYS A 409 28.35 -22.75 11.74
CA LYS A 409 28.23 -21.37 11.23
C LYS A 409 26.85 -20.77 11.49
N ILE A 410 25.79 -21.55 11.28
CA ILE A 410 24.41 -21.11 11.55
C ILE A 410 24.25 -20.80 13.04
N LEU A 411 24.66 -21.71 13.92
CA LEU A 411 24.55 -21.52 15.37
C LEU A 411 25.40 -20.34 15.87
N LYS A 412 26.57 -20.10 15.27
CA LYS A 412 27.37 -18.91 15.56
C LYS A 412 26.58 -17.61 15.33
N LEU A 413 25.80 -17.52 14.25
CA LEU A 413 24.96 -16.35 13.97
C LEU A 413 23.78 -16.26 14.94
N VAL A 414 23.22 -17.40 15.37
CA VAL A 414 22.17 -17.44 16.40
C VAL A 414 22.70 -16.91 17.74
N GLU A 415 23.89 -17.34 18.15
CA GLU A 415 24.55 -16.91 19.39
C GLU A 415 24.92 -15.41 19.38
N GLN A 416 25.02 -14.81 18.19
CA GLN A 416 25.20 -13.38 17.98
C GLN A 416 23.88 -12.58 18.04
N GLY A 417 22.71 -13.24 18.15
CA GLY A 417 21.39 -12.59 18.14
C GLY A 417 20.77 -12.42 16.76
N GLY A 418 21.37 -12.98 15.71
CA GLY A 418 20.91 -12.87 14.33
C GLY A 418 21.51 -11.71 13.54
N ASN A 419 20.69 -11.09 12.67
CA ASN A 419 21.17 -10.14 11.65
C ASN A 419 21.18 -8.70 12.12
N TYR A 420 20.21 -8.35 12.95
CA TYR A 420 20.13 -7.04 13.55
C TYR A 420 20.95 -7.06 14.83
N TYR A 421 22.23 -6.78 14.65
CA TYR A 421 23.04 -6.23 15.72
C TYR A 421 22.54 -4.81 15.99
N TRP A 422 21.42 -4.68 16.72
CA TRP A 422 20.86 -3.40 17.12
C TRP A 422 21.86 -2.68 18.01
N GLY A 423 22.73 -1.90 17.38
CA GLY A 423 23.03 -0.55 17.84
C GLY A 423 23.63 -0.45 19.23
N TYR A 424 24.58 -1.32 19.56
CA TYR A 424 25.82 -0.91 20.20
C TYR A 424 26.84 -1.92 19.68
N PRO A 425 28.02 -1.52 19.14
CA PRO A 425 29.20 -2.36 19.30
C PRO A 425 29.11 -2.83 20.73
N MET A 426 29.02 -4.14 20.98
CA MET A 426 29.23 -4.71 22.29
C MET A 426 30.54 -4.08 22.69
N ALA A 427 30.44 -2.97 23.43
CA ALA A 427 31.54 -2.33 24.07
C ALA A 427 32.00 -3.47 24.96
N GLU A 428 33.12 -4.06 24.55
CA GLU A 428 33.66 -5.33 25.04
C GLU A 428 33.23 -5.52 26.47
N ARG A 429 32.23 -6.38 26.70
CA ARG A 429 31.61 -6.65 28.01
C ARG A 429 31.95 -5.55 29.04
N VAL A 430 31.42 -4.33 28.86
CA VAL A 430 31.92 -3.17 29.64
C VAL A 430 31.90 -3.56 31.11
N ALA A 431 33.02 -3.38 31.80
CA ALA A 431 33.15 -3.79 33.20
C ALA A 431 31.96 -3.22 34.01
N GLY A 432 31.16 -4.11 34.58
CA GLY A 432 29.92 -3.75 35.29
C GLY A 432 28.61 -3.94 34.51
N SER A 433 28.66 -4.43 33.26
CA SER A 433 27.45 -4.86 32.53
C SER A 433 26.86 -6.12 33.14
N GLU A 434 25.53 -6.13 33.28
CA GLU A 434 24.79 -7.31 33.73
C GLU A 434 24.57 -8.25 32.54
N GLU A 435 24.96 -9.51 32.69
CA GLU A 435 24.74 -10.54 31.68
C GLU A 435 23.38 -11.19 31.86
N LYS A 436 22.55 -11.13 30.82
CA LYS A 436 21.22 -11.74 30.77
C LYS A 436 21.15 -12.78 29.68
N ILE A 437 20.67 -13.97 30.03
CA ILE A 437 20.61 -15.12 29.12
C ILE A 437 19.27 -15.12 28.38
N ILE A 438 19.32 -15.29 27.06
CA ILE A 438 18.17 -15.52 26.19
C ILE A 438 18.25 -16.96 25.67
N GLU A 439 17.21 -17.75 25.93
CA GLU A 439 17.18 -19.15 25.47
C GLU A 439 16.47 -19.26 24.12
N VAL A 440 17.14 -19.87 23.16
CA VAL A 440 16.70 -19.98 21.77
C VAL A 440 16.36 -21.45 21.45
N GLY A 441 15.14 -21.71 21.00
CA GLY A 441 14.63 -23.06 20.74
C GLY A 441 14.90 -23.57 19.33
N THR A 442 14.41 -24.78 19.03
CA THR A 442 14.53 -25.44 17.73
C THR A 442 13.89 -24.59 16.62
N PRO A 443 14.58 -24.33 15.50
CA PRO A 443 14.04 -23.50 14.44
C PRO A 443 13.00 -24.22 13.61
N THR A 444 12.19 -23.44 12.90
CA THR A 444 11.40 -23.94 11.76
C THR A 444 11.91 -23.33 10.46
N ARG A 445 11.84 -24.08 9.36
CA ARG A 445 12.17 -23.57 8.03
C ARG A 445 11.00 -22.75 7.50
N GLN A 446 11.23 -21.47 7.22
CA GLN A 446 10.24 -20.52 6.72
C GLN A 446 10.86 -19.64 5.63
N TYR A 447 10.05 -18.77 5.03
CA TYR A 447 10.56 -17.73 4.15
C TYR A 447 10.82 -16.45 4.94
N VAL A 448 11.83 -15.70 4.51
CA VAL A 448 12.11 -14.37 5.03
C VAL A 448 12.18 -13.40 3.86
N LEU A 449 11.53 -12.25 4.01
CA LEU A 449 11.51 -11.17 3.05
C LEU A 449 12.79 -10.34 3.17
N TYR A 450 13.57 -10.34 2.11
CA TYR A 450 14.76 -9.52 1.91
C TYR A 450 14.48 -8.47 0.85
N SER A 451 14.99 -7.27 1.07
CA SER A 451 15.03 -6.23 0.03
C SER A 451 16.45 -6.14 -0.51
N ASN A 452 16.61 -6.43 -1.80
CA ASN A 452 17.88 -6.32 -2.49
C ASN A 452 17.79 -5.18 -3.50
N TYR A 453 18.67 -4.18 -3.38
CA TYR A 453 18.84 -3.17 -4.41
C TYR A 453 19.90 -3.63 -5.41
N SER A 454 19.52 -3.81 -6.66
CA SER A 454 20.45 -4.10 -7.75
C SER A 454 19.95 -3.51 -9.05
N ASN A 455 20.86 -3.04 -9.91
CA ASN A 455 20.52 -2.45 -11.21
C ASN A 455 19.49 -1.31 -11.12
N ASN A 456 19.60 -0.46 -10.09
CA ASN A 456 18.67 0.62 -9.78
C ASN A 456 17.21 0.18 -9.49
N GLN A 457 17.01 -1.08 -9.10
CA GLN A 457 15.70 -1.63 -8.77
C GLN A 457 15.72 -2.29 -7.39
N VAL A 458 14.65 -2.08 -6.63
CA VAL A 458 14.41 -2.85 -5.39
C VAL A 458 13.76 -4.17 -5.79
N ASN A 459 14.40 -5.26 -5.42
CA ASN A 459 13.90 -6.63 -5.57
C ASN A 459 13.46 -7.13 -4.20
N PHE A 460 12.24 -7.65 -4.12
CA PHE A 460 11.73 -8.32 -2.94
C PHE A 460 11.95 -9.82 -3.09
N LEU A 461 12.86 -10.36 -2.28
CA LEU A 461 13.27 -11.75 -2.31
C LEU A 461 12.69 -12.50 -1.10
N LEU A 462 12.08 -13.66 -1.32
CA LEU A 462 11.76 -14.60 -0.25
C LEU A 462 12.85 -15.65 -0.20
N VAL A 463 13.64 -15.62 0.86
CA VAL A 463 14.78 -16.50 1.06
C VAL A 463 14.42 -17.56 2.09
N PRO A 464 14.52 -18.86 1.76
CA PRO A 464 14.43 -19.93 2.75
C PRO A 464 15.41 -19.69 3.90
N SER A 465 14.88 -19.72 5.12
CA SER A 465 15.59 -19.36 6.34
C SER A 465 15.15 -20.24 7.50
N LEU A 466 15.99 -20.34 8.53
CA LEU A 466 15.65 -20.91 9.82
C LEU A 466 15.18 -19.80 10.74
N VAL A 467 13.96 -19.95 11.27
CA VAL A 467 13.35 -19.03 12.23
C VAL A 467 13.38 -19.73 13.59
N PHE A 468 14.29 -19.27 14.45
CA PHE A 468 14.52 -19.78 15.78
C PHE A 468 13.65 -19.03 16.79
N PRO A 469 12.73 -19.71 17.51
CA PRO A 469 11.90 -19.06 18.51
C PRO A 469 12.71 -18.73 19.75
N ILE A 470 12.48 -17.56 20.33
CA ILE A 470 12.95 -17.25 21.68
C ILE A 470 11.98 -17.88 22.68
N THR A 471 12.53 -18.78 23.49
CA THR A 471 11.75 -19.62 24.42
C THR A 471 11.75 -19.07 25.84
N LYS A 472 12.76 -18.27 26.19
CA LYS A 472 12.87 -17.64 27.50
C LYS A 472 13.59 -16.30 27.40
N THR A 473 13.01 -15.31 28.05
CA THR A 473 13.57 -13.98 28.26
C THR A 473 13.73 -13.71 29.76
N PRO A 474 14.64 -12.83 30.18
CA PRO A 474 14.72 -12.39 31.58
C PRO A 474 13.44 -11.69 32.03
N ASP A 475 12.94 -12.04 33.21
CA ASP A 475 11.65 -11.55 33.75
C ASP A 475 11.64 -10.03 34.01
N ASP A 476 12.81 -9.40 34.09
CA ASP A 476 13.02 -8.00 34.50
C ASP A 476 13.50 -7.10 33.35
N THR A 477 13.38 -7.56 32.10
CA THR A 477 13.78 -6.77 30.92
C THR A 477 12.62 -5.97 30.34
N ASN A 478 12.59 -4.68 30.67
CA ASN A 478 11.55 -3.76 30.22
C ASN A 478 11.53 -3.57 28.68
N TYR A 479 12.61 -3.90 27.96
CA TYR A 479 12.80 -3.50 26.55
C TYR A 479 13.22 -4.63 25.59
N PHE A 480 12.99 -5.90 25.94
CA PHE A 480 13.26 -7.00 25.01
C PHE A 480 11.99 -7.40 24.23
N TYR A 481 11.97 -7.12 22.92
CA TYR A 481 10.78 -7.29 22.06
C TYR A 481 10.97 -8.33 20.95
N GLN A 482 12.19 -8.82 20.74
CA GLN A 482 12.48 -9.83 19.74
C GLN A 482 11.82 -11.16 20.13
N LYS A 483 11.09 -11.78 19.19
CA LYS A 483 10.44 -13.09 19.41
C LYS A 483 11.15 -14.22 18.69
N ASN A 484 11.86 -13.92 17.61
CA ASN A 484 12.55 -14.91 16.81
C ASN A 484 13.92 -14.38 16.35
N ILE A 485 14.86 -15.31 16.16
CA ILE A 485 16.12 -15.07 15.47
C ILE A 485 16.02 -15.71 14.09
N VAL A 486 16.43 -14.96 13.06
CA VAL A 486 16.29 -15.39 11.68
C VAL A 486 17.66 -15.58 11.05
N VAL A 487 17.92 -16.78 10.51
CA VAL A 487 19.17 -17.12 9.83
C VAL A 487 18.88 -17.62 8.40
N PRO A 488 19.39 -16.95 7.35
CA PRO A 488 19.17 -17.36 5.97
C PRO A 488 19.93 -18.63 5.66
N LEU A 489 19.35 -19.49 4.84
CA LEU A 489 20.02 -20.68 4.33
C LEU A 489 20.83 -20.40 3.06
N ALA A 490 20.68 -19.23 2.44
CA ALA A 490 21.54 -18.82 1.32
C ALA A 490 22.96 -18.57 1.84
N ARG A 491 23.94 -19.34 1.36
CA ARG A 491 25.34 -19.24 1.82
C ARG A 491 25.88 -17.81 1.69
N GLU A 492 25.60 -17.18 0.55
CA GLU A 492 26.06 -15.83 0.28
C GLU A 492 25.58 -14.80 1.31
N LEU A 493 24.30 -14.86 1.71
CA LEU A 493 23.72 -13.95 2.70
C LEU A 493 24.24 -14.23 4.11
N LEU A 494 24.44 -15.50 4.45
CA LEU A 494 24.99 -15.90 5.73
C LEU A 494 26.45 -15.44 5.88
N ASP A 495 27.28 -15.66 4.85
CA ASP A 495 28.68 -15.22 4.84
C ASP A 495 28.80 -13.70 4.99
N GLN A 496 27.89 -12.91 4.39
CA GLN A 496 27.87 -11.45 4.55
C GLN A 496 27.75 -11.02 6.03
N ARG A 497 27.04 -11.81 6.83
CA ARG A 497 26.68 -11.48 8.22
C ARG A 497 27.69 -11.99 9.25
N LEU A 498 28.50 -12.97 8.88
CA LEU A 498 29.58 -13.49 9.73
C LEU A 498 30.87 -12.66 9.63
N VAL A 499 31.00 -11.77 8.64
CA VAL A 499 32.11 -10.83 8.58
C VAL A 499 31.90 -9.76 9.65
N PRO A 500 32.88 -9.50 10.54
CA PRO A 500 32.78 -8.39 11.49
C PRO A 500 32.50 -7.11 10.69
N MET A 501 31.44 -6.38 11.05
CA MET A 501 31.25 -5.03 10.53
C MET A 501 32.50 -4.22 10.91
N GLN A 502 33.31 -3.88 9.90
CA GLN A 502 34.51 -3.07 10.06
C GLN A 502 34.17 -1.61 10.30
#